data_AF-A0A9E0SCJ3-F1
#
_entry.id   AF-A0A9E0SCJ3-F1
#
_cell.length_a   1.000
_cell.length_b   1.000
_cell.length_c   1.000
_cell.angle_alpha   90.00
_cell.angle_beta   90.00
_cell.angle_gamma   90.00
#
_symmetry.space_group_name_H-M   'P 1'
#
loop_
_entity.id
_entity.type
_entity.pdbx_description
1 polymer ?
#
loop_
_entity_poly.entity_id
_entity_poly.type
_entity_poly.pdbx_seq_one_letter_code
_entity_poly.pdbx_strand_id
1 'polypeptide(L)'
;MSKFLVIVILFLILGAYTVQSNSLEDVTDTLEESSNTTALINKENLTIFTRVNVPEGYSRVTYPKGSFQEYLRHYSLKPFGSKIVNYDDTNYFWQGGHIGVLEIPVPKNGLQQCAD
;
A
#
# COMPACT_ATOMS: atom_id res chain seq x y z
N MET A 1 -23.19 -22.13 -50.72
CA MET A 1 -23.60 -21.35 -49.53
C MET A 1 -22.71 -21.61 -48.30
N SER A 2 -22.29 -22.84 -47.98
CA SER A 2 -21.47 -23.13 -46.78
C SER A 2 -20.09 -22.44 -46.75
N LYS A 3 -19.37 -22.36 -47.88
CA LYS A 3 -18.04 -21.72 -47.94
C LYS A 3 -18.09 -20.20 -47.71
N PHE A 4 -19.14 -19.55 -48.20
CA PHE A 4 -19.34 -18.11 -48.01
C PHE A 4 -19.64 -17.77 -46.54
N LEU A 5 -20.42 -18.61 -45.86
CA LEU A 5 -20.73 -18.46 -44.44
C LEU A 5 -19.46 -18.56 -43.56
N VAL A 6 -18.57 -19.51 -43.87
CA VAL A 6 -17.30 -19.68 -43.12
C VAL A 6 -16.39 -18.46 -43.27
N ILE A 7 -16.33 -17.87 -44.47
CA ILE A 7 -15.54 -16.66 -44.73
C ILE A 7 -16.07 -15.47 -43.93
N VAL A 8 -17.40 -15.29 -43.86
CA VAL A 8 -18.02 -14.21 -43.08
C VAL A 8 -17.75 -14.38 -41.58
N ILE A 9 -17.81 -15.61 -41.05
CA ILE A 9 -17.49 -15.88 -39.64
C ILE A 9 -16.01 -15.59 -39.35
N LEU A 10 -15.09 -15.93 -40.26
CA LEU A 10 -13.67 -15.64 -40.10
C LEU A 10 -13.39 -14.12 -40.04
N PHE A 11 -14.05 -13.34 -40.90
CA PHE A 11 -13.94 -11.88 -40.88
C PHE A 11 -14.52 -11.25 -39.61
N LEU A 12 -15.62 -11.78 -39.06
CA LEU A 12 -16.18 -11.32 -37.79
C LEU A 12 -15.25 -11.59 -36.61
N ILE A 13 -14.58 -12.75 -36.60
CA ILE A 13 -13.60 -13.10 -35.57
C ILE A 13 -12.38 -12.18 -35.67
N LEU A 14 -11.83 -11.95 -36.87
CA LEU A 14 -10.71 -11.01 -37.06
C LEU A 14 -11.09 -9.57 -36.66
N GLY A 15 -12.29 -9.11 -37.01
CA GLY A 15 -12.79 -7.79 -36.62
C GLY A 15 -12.93 -7.64 -35.10
N ALA A 16 -13.38 -8.69 -34.40
CA ALA A 16 -13.45 -8.70 -32.94
C ALA A 16 -12.06 -8.61 -32.28
N TYR A 17 -11.05 -9.29 -32.83
CA TYR A 17 -9.67 -9.17 -32.36
C TYR A 17 -9.12 -7.74 -32.49
N THR A 18 -9.40 -7.05 -33.60
CA THR A 18 -8.94 -5.65 -33.79
C THR A 18 -9.62 -4.64 -32.87
N VAL A 19 -10.83 -4.94 -32.38
CA VAL A 19 -11.54 -4.07 -31.43
C VAL A 19 -10.98 -4.20 -30.01
N GLN A 20 -10.47 -5.39 -29.65
CA GLN A 20 -9.96 -5.66 -28.29
C GLN A 20 -8.51 -5.18 -28.08
N SER A 21 -7.70 -5.04 -29.13
CA SER A 21 -6.29 -4.64 -29.02
C SER A 21 -6.05 -3.16 -28.67
N ASN A 22 -7.02 -2.28 -28.94
CA ASN A 22 -6.83 -0.83 -28.73
C ASN A 22 -6.88 -0.39 -27.26
N SER A 23 -7.23 -1.29 -26.33
CA SER A 23 -7.34 -0.97 -24.89
C SER A 23 -6.08 -1.33 -24.08
N LEU A 24 -5.06 -1.92 -24.69
CA LEU A 24 -3.86 -2.40 -23.99
C LEU A 24 -2.67 -1.44 -24.07
N GLU A 25 -2.62 -0.58 -25.08
CA GLU A 25 -1.50 0.35 -25.32
C GLU A 25 -1.60 1.62 -24.46
N ASP A 26 -2.83 2.07 -24.15
CA ASP A 26 -3.10 3.21 -23.25
C ASP A 26 -2.82 2.89 -21.76
N VAL A 27 -2.79 1.60 -21.41
CA VAL A 27 -2.49 1.13 -20.04
C VAL A 27 -0.99 1.05 -19.78
N THR A 28 -0.14 0.93 -20.81
CA THR A 28 1.31 0.81 -20.62
C THR A 28 2.01 2.16 -20.42
N ASP A 29 1.61 3.20 -21.15
CA ASP A 29 2.18 4.56 -20.97
C ASP A 29 1.77 5.19 -19.63
N THR A 30 0.60 4.83 -19.10
CA THR A 30 0.11 5.31 -17.79
C THR A 30 0.78 4.60 -16.59
N LEU A 31 1.45 3.46 -16.81
CA LEU A 31 2.19 2.75 -15.75
C LEU A 31 3.62 3.26 -15.57
N GLU A 32 4.26 3.77 -16.63
CA GLU A 32 5.61 4.33 -16.53
C GLU A 32 5.60 5.72 -15.87
N GLU A 33 4.54 6.52 -16.07
CA GLU A 33 4.40 7.82 -15.42
C GLU A 33 4.07 7.71 -13.91
N SER A 34 3.51 6.57 -13.46
CA SER A 34 3.36 6.27 -12.03
C SER A 34 4.67 5.91 -11.34
N SER A 35 5.71 5.51 -12.07
CA SER A 35 6.98 5.03 -11.49
C SER A 35 7.91 6.16 -11.01
N ASN A 36 7.69 7.40 -11.43
CA ASN A 36 8.48 8.55 -10.98
C ASN A 36 7.93 9.20 -9.69
N THR A 37 6.83 8.69 -9.14
CA THR A 37 6.45 9.02 -7.76
C THR A 37 7.27 8.15 -6.81
N THR A 38 8.27 8.73 -6.15
CA THR A 38 9.01 8.01 -5.10
C THR A 38 8.01 7.53 -4.07
N ALA A 39 7.81 6.21 -3.97
CA ALA A 39 6.85 5.63 -3.03
C ALA A 39 7.17 6.14 -1.62
N LEU A 40 6.28 6.94 -1.03
CA LEU A 40 6.52 7.57 0.28
C LEU A 40 6.50 6.57 1.44
N ILE A 41 6.07 5.33 1.20
CA ILE A 41 5.91 4.30 2.21
C ILE A 41 6.75 3.07 1.85
N ASN A 42 7.61 2.64 2.77
CA ASN A 42 8.32 1.38 2.69
C ASN A 42 7.56 0.30 3.47
N LYS A 43 6.92 -0.63 2.75
CA LYS A 43 6.02 -1.65 3.32
C LYS A 43 6.76 -2.77 4.07
N GLU A 44 8.05 -2.96 3.83
CA GLU A 44 8.85 -4.02 4.46
C GLU A 44 9.40 -3.61 5.82
N ASN A 45 9.48 -2.31 6.06
CA ASN A 45 10.12 -1.73 7.23
C ASN A 45 9.21 -1.74 8.48
N LEU A 46 9.80 -1.99 9.65
CA LEU A 46 9.10 -2.25 10.91
C LEU A 46 9.35 -1.19 12.00
N THR A 47 9.80 0.01 11.65
CA THR A 47 9.86 1.14 12.59
C THR A 47 9.25 2.40 12.00
N ILE A 48 8.84 3.35 12.84
CA ILE A 48 8.24 4.63 12.39
C ILE A 48 9.17 5.36 11.40
N PHE A 49 10.46 5.44 11.72
CA PHE A 49 11.46 6.10 10.91
C PHE A 49 11.62 5.49 9.53
N THR A 50 11.66 4.16 9.46
CA THR A 50 11.96 3.42 8.24
C THR A 50 10.71 3.18 7.38
N ARG A 51 9.50 3.24 7.96
CA ARG A 51 8.22 3.07 7.24
C ARG A 51 7.90 4.21 6.28
N VAL A 52 8.27 5.44 6.62
CA VAL A 52 7.98 6.63 5.79
C VAL A 52 9.27 7.07 5.12
N ASN A 53 9.33 7.09 3.80
CA ASN A 53 10.48 7.64 3.07
C ASN A 53 10.48 9.17 3.16
N VAL A 54 11.66 9.78 3.05
CA VAL A 54 11.79 11.24 3.08
C VAL A 54 11.21 11.80 1.78
N PRO A 55 10.20 12.70 1.83
CA PRO A 55 9.69 13.32 0.61
C PRO A 55 10.73 14.22 -0.05
N GLU A 56 10.58 14.44 -1.35
CA GLU A 56 11.46 15.33 -2.11
C GLU A 56 11.48 16.74 -1.51
N GLY A 57 12.67 17.34 -1.40
CA GLY A 57 12.85 18.67 -0.81
C GLY A 57 12.84 18.72 0.72
N TYR A 58 12.65 17.59 1.40
CA TYR A 58 12.69 17.51 2.86
C TYR A 58 13.95 16.79 3.36
N SER A 59 14.31 17.07 4.62
CA SER A 59 15.34 16.34 5.34
C SER A 59 14.83 15.95 6.73
N ARG A 60 15.48 14.96 7.34
CA ARG A 60 15.16 14.57 8.71
C ARG A 60 16.02 15.33 9.70
N VAL A 61 15.38 15.91 10.71
CA VAL A 61 16.08 16.45 11.88
C VAL A 61 16.82 15.32 12.60
N THR A 62 18.09 15.52 12.96
CA THR A 62 18.85 14.58 13.80
C THR A 62 18.48 14.76 15.26
N TYR A 63 18.23 13.65 15.96
CA TYR A 63 17.99 13.67 17.41
C TYR A 63 19.14 13.02 18.17
N PRO A 64 19.45 13.48 19.40
CA PRO A 64 20.46 12.85 20.23
C PRO A 64 20.11 11.39 20.54
N LYS A 65 21.13 10.54 20.61
CA LYS A 65 20.98 9.17 21.07
C LYS A 65 20.45 9.14 22.51
N GLY A 66 19.49 8.27 22.80
CA GLY A 66 18.79 8.16 24.08
C GLY A 66 17.68 9.21 24.28
N SER A 67 17.46 10.10 23.32
CA SER A 67 16.36 11.09 23.43
C SER A 67 15.00 10.44 23.19
N PHE A 68 13.96 11.06 23.74
CA PHE A 68 12.59 10.61 23.53
C PHE A 68 12.20 10.62 22.04
N GLN A 69 12.67 11.60 21.27
CA GLN A 69 12.38 11.70 19.85
C GLN A 69 13.09 10.62 19.02
N GLU A 70 14.33 10.25 19.39
CA GLU A 70 15.00 9.09 18.79
C GLU A 70 14.20 7.82 19.09
N TYR A 71 13.80 7.63 20.35
CA TYR A 71 12.98 6.48 20.78
C TYR A 71 11.69 6.35 19.95
N LEU A 72 10.89 7.42 19.83
CA LEU A 72 9.64 7.40 19.07
C LEU A 72 9.87 6.98 17.61
N ARG A 73 10.91 7.51 16.96
CA ARG A 73 11.23 7.17 15.57
C ARG A 73 11.63 5.70 15.38
N HIS A 74 12.26 5.10 16.38
CA HIS A 74 12.68 3.69 16.31
C HIS A 74 11.65 2.74 16.93
N TYR A 75 10.50 3.25 17.38
CA TYR A 75 9.45 2.41 17.93
C TYR A 75 8.96 1.40 16.88
N SER A 76 8.76 0.16 17.34
CA SER A 76 8.40 -0.97 16.49
C SER A 76 6.97 -0.86 15.97
N LEU A 77 6.79 -1.25 14.72
CA LEU A 77 5.51 -1.37 14.04
C LEU A 77 5.22 -2.83 13.74
N LYS A 78 3.93 -3.16 13.72
CA LYS A 78 3.43 -4.37 13.07
C LYS A 78 3.73 -4.36 11.56
N PRO A 79 3.74 -5.53 10.90
CA PRO A 79 3.86 -5.63 9.45
C PRO A 79 2.88 -4.69 8.74
N PHE A 80 3.29 -4.13 7.59
CA PHE A 80 2.42 -3.26 6.81
C PHE A 80 1.12 -3.98 6.43
N GLY A 81 0.00 -3.26 6.53
CA GLY A 81 -1.34 -3.82 6.26
C GLY A 81 -1.96 -4.59 7.43
N SER A 82 -1.31 -4.64 8.60
CA SER A 82 -1.91 -5.16 9.83
C SER A 82 -3.24 -4.46 10.13
N LYS A 83 -4.26 -5.26 10.45
CA LYS A 83 -5.63 -4.76 10.66
C LYS A 83 -5.75 -4.00 11.98
N ILE A 84 -6.50 -2.91 11.95
CA ILE A 84 -7.04 -2.33 13.19
C ILE A 84 -8.19 -3.25 13.64
N VAL A 85 -8.09 -3.75 14.85
CA VAL A 85 -9.12 -4.57 15.49
C VAL A 85 -9.78 -3.77 16.61
N ASN A 86 -11.08 -3.95 16.77
CA ASN A 86 -11.87 -3.44 17.87
C ASN A 86 -11.65 -4.29 19.13
N TYR A 87 -12.20 -3.85 20.26
CA TYR A 87 -12.11 -4.57 21.54
C TYR A 87 -12.82 -5.93 21.53
N ASP A 88 -13.73 -6.16 20.59
CA ASP A 88 -14.51 -7.39 20.40
C ASP A 88 -13.95 -8.27 19.26
N ASP A 89 -12.68 -8.07 18.90
CA ASP A 89 -11.96 -8.75 17.82
C ASP A 89 -12.52 -8.50 16.41
N THR A 90 -13.54 -7.66 16.25
CA THR A 90 -14.03 -7.27 14.91
C THR A 90 -13.07 -6.30 14.23
N ASN A 91 -13.07 -6.24 12.90
CA ASN A 91 -12.27 -5.25 12.19
C ASN A 91 -12.86 -3.85 12.37
N TYR A 92 -12.03 -2.86 12.72
CA TYR A 92 -12.45 -1.46 12.69
C TYR A 92 -12.84 -1.07 11.25
N PHE A 93 -13.92 -0.29 11.10
CA PHE A 93 -14.50 -0.03 9.78
C PHE A 93 -13.54 0.73 8.84
N TRP A 94 -12.72 1.64 9.37
CA TRP A 94 -11.80 2.44 8.57
C TRP A 94 -10.36 1.95 8.68
N GLN A 95 -9.96 1.06 7.76
CA GLN A 95 -8.60 0.52 7.68
C GLN A 95 -7.62 1.42 6.92
N GLY A 96 -8.10 2.43 6.19
CA GLY A 96 -7.27 3.31 5.35
C GLY A 96 -6.66 4.50 6.09
N GLY A 97 -7.01 4.72 7.36
CA GLY A 97 -6.57 5.89 8.14
C GLY A 97 -5.17 5.82 8.73
N HIS A 98 -4.39 4.79 8.37
CA HIS A 98 -3.06 4.57 8.91
C HIS A 98 -2.11 4.00 7.85
N ILE A 99 -0.82 4.14 8.13
CA ILE A 99 0.28 3.54 7.35
C ILE A 99 1.14 2.58 8.19
N GLY A 100 0.76 2.37 9.46
CA GLY A 100 1.40 1.45 10.40
C GLY A 100 0.61 1.36 11.70
N VAL A 101 0.77 0.24 12.39
CA VAL A 101 0.19 -0.04 13.72
C VAL A 101 1.35 -0.26 14.68
N LEU A 102 1.34 0.39 15.84
CA LEU A 102 2.40 0.25 16.84
C LEU A 102 2.39 -1.18 17.43
N GLU A 103 3.56 -1.79 17.56
CA GLU A 103 3.74 -3.07 18.26
C GLU A 103 3.89 -2.80 19.77
N ILE A 104 2.77 -2.43 20.41
CA ILE A 104 2.76 -2.15 21.84
C ILE A 104 2.58 -3.47 22.60
N PRO A 105 3.49 -3.82 23.53
CA PRO A 105 3.31 -5.00 24.36
C PRO A 105 2.14 -4.78 25.32
N VAL A 106 1.13 -5.63 25.24
CA VAL A 106 0.02 -5.66 26.19
C VAL A 106 0.34 -6.65 27.30
N PRO A 107 0.42 -6.22 28.57
CA PRO A 107 0.66 -7.12 29.69
C PRO A 107 -0.42 -8.21 29.79
N LYS A 108 -0.03 -9.42 30.21
CA LYS A 108 -0.99 -10.55 30.38
C LYS A 108 -2.09 -10.28 31.39
N ASN A 109 -1.85 -9.39 32.36
CA ASN A 109 -2.84 -8.97 33.34
C ASN A 109 -3.81 -7.91 32.79
N GLY A 110 -3.67 -7.50 31.53
CA GLY A 110 -4.55 -6.53 30.87
C GLY A 110 -4.43 -5.10 31.42
N LEU A 111 -3.50 -4.84 32.34
CA LEU A 111 -3.33 -3.53 32.95
C LEU A 111 -2.44 -2.67 32.05
N GLN A 112 -3.08 -1.89 31.19
CA GLN A 112 -2.46 -0.77 30.52
C GLN A 112 -3.12 0.49 31.05
N GLN A 113 -2.35 1.34 31.74
CA GLN A 113 -2.88 2.59 32.25
C GLN A 113 -3.03 3.58 31.09
N CYS A 114 -4.24 4.08 30.88
CA CYS A 114 -4.43 5.32 30.14
C CYS A 114 -3.79 6.44 30.96
N ALA A 115 -3.08 7.35 30.29
CA ALA A 115 -2.70 8.61 30.93
C ALA A 115 -3.98 9.40 31.22
N ASP A 116 -4.13 9.87 32.45
CA ASP A 116 -5.18 10.78 32.91
C ASP A 116 -4.88 12.24 32.55
#